data_AF-A0A136IJP1-F1
#
_entry.id   AF-A0A136IJP1-F1
#
_cell.length_a   1.000
_cell.length_b   1.000
_cell.length_c   1.000
_cell.angle_alpha   90.00
_cell.angle_beta   90.00
_cell.angle_gamma   90.00
#
_symmetry.space_group_name_H-M   'P 1'
#
loop_
_entity.id
_entity.type
_entity.pdbx_description
1 polymer ?
#
loop_
_entity_poly.entity_id
_entity_poly.type
_entity_poly.pdbx_seq_one_letter_code
_entity_poly.pdbx_strand_id
1 'polypeptide(L)'
;MYFTSAVLSTAILLIAGRAVAGSAYHHVDTTDDIAVELTNTAGQVSTLRGFSTGGSVVAKPNAYAGAISQVRVSFSDSAKQAYPQLEPDFRCALHRISNGSSKRVVVTRGSTTDFNFGHGGNPNAWNLKGGPLQATDLTVTCDPVLRKTDPGRTNEIRVLLSNDAQESSRQLDFSASKGLVNLSVPTGGEFLQVELIVGPGVENQSLRCQAVSNGQVVRLNRGANLNKETFGDGGNGAWTIASGMATSIDKITCSPNFV
;
A
#
# COMPACT_ATOMS: atom_id res chain seq x y z
N MET A 1 64.28 36.18 26.04
CA MET A 1 64.37 35.44 27.31
C MET A 1 63.29 36.01 28.20
N TYR A 2 62.18 35.36 28.55
CA TYR A 2 61.92 33.96 28.89
C TYR A 2 60.62 33.46 28.24
N PHE A 3 60.60 32.18 27.86
CA PHE A 3 59.39 31.42 27.52
C PHE A 3 58.83 30.79 28.80
N THR A 4 57.52 30.86 29.02
CA THR A 4 56.82 30.01 29.99
C THR A 4 55.66 29.30 29.31
N SER A 5 55.85 28.01 29.10
CA SER A 5 54.89 27.02 28.63
C SER A 5 53.83 26.74 29.69
N ALA A 6 52.56 26.63 29.28
CA ALA A 6 51.50 26.01 30.07
C ALA A 6 51.11 24.68 29.40
N VAL A 7 51.23 23.59 30.16
CA VAL A 7 51.02 22.21 29.73
C VAL A 7 49.55 21.80 29.92
N LEU A 8 48.99 21.20 28.87
CA LEU A 8 47.70 20.50 28.84
C LEU A 8 47.63 19.39 29.89
N SER A 9 46.47 19.24 30.54
CA SER A 9 46.07 17.98 31.16
C SER A 9 44.58 17.73 30.86
N THR A 10 44.31 16.88 29.88
CA THR A 10 42.96 16.41 29.54
C THR A 10 42.86 14.97 29.99
N ALA A 11 42.10 14.72 31.06
CA ALA A 11 41.78 13.38 31.52
C ALA A 11 40.75 12.75 30.57
N ILE A 12 41.13 11.64 29.92
CA ILE A 12 40.22 10.81 29.14
C ILE A 12 39.57 9.79 30.08
N LEU A 13 38.26 9.95 30.31
CA LEU A 13 37.44 9.03 31.08
C LEU A 13 37.02 7.86 30.17
N LEU A 14 37.63 6.68 30.36
CA LEU A 14 37.21 5.43 29.72
C LEU A 14 36.02 4.83 30.49
N ILE A 15 34.83 4.92 29.91
CA ILE A 15 33.64 4.19 30.37
C ILE A 15 33.63 2.84 29.64
N ALA A 16 33.85 1.76 30.39
CA ALA A 16 33.68 0.41 29.89
C ALA A 16 32.17 0.08 29.77
N GLY A 17 31.62 0.26 28.57
CA GLY A 17 30.28 -0.20 28.22
C GLY A 17 30.26 -1.71 28.01
N ARG A 18 29.44 -2.42 28.78
CA ARG A 18 29.14 -3.85 28.56
C ARG A 18 28.42 -4.00 27.21
N ALA A 19 29.04 -4.74 26.29
CA ALA A 19 28.40 -5.16 25.05
C ALA A 19 27.26 -6.13 25.37
N VAL A 20 26.02 -5.70 25.09
CA VAL A 20 24.88 -6.60 25.01
C VAL A 20 25.04 -7.38 23.70
N ALA A 21 24.99 -8.72 23.76
CA ALA A 21 25.02 -9.57 22.59
C ALA A 21 23.77 -9.29 21.74
N GLY A 22 23.91 -8.38 20.78
CA GLY A 22 22.94 -8.17 19.71
C GLY A 22 22.95 -9.40 18.82
N SER A 23 21.77 -9.96 18.58
CA SER A 23 21.55 -10.95 17.53
C SER A 23 22.23 -10.46 16.26
N ALA A 24 23.12 -11.27 15.67
CA ALA A 24 23.86 -10.92 14.48
C ALA A 24 22.86 -10.71 13.33
N TYR A 25 22.42 -9.47 13.15
CA TYR A 25 21.74 -9.03 11.95
C TYR A 25 22.81 -9.02 10.86
N HIS A 26 22.84 -10.09 10.07
CA HIS A 26 23.78 -10.27 8.98
C HIS A 26 23.53 -9.11 8.00
N HIS A 27 24.38 -8.09 8.04
CA HIS A 27 24.35 -6.99 7.10
C HIS A 27 24.92 -7.54 5.79
N VAL A 28 24.07 -8.20 5.00
CA VAL A 28 24.40 -8.57 3.65
C VAL A 28 24.37 -7.27 2.83
N ASP A 29 25.42 -7.03 2.07
CA ASP A 29 25.55 -5.88 1.18
C ASP A 29 24.66 -6.12 -0.06
N THR A 30 23.34 -5.94 0.10
CA THR A 30 22.27 -6.39 -0.83
C THR A 30 21.61 -5.23 -1.60
N THR A 31 22.39 -4.28 -2.10
CA THR A 31 21.82 -3.09 -2.75
C THR A 31 21.07 -3.38 -4.08
N ASP A 32 21.07 -4.63 -4.56
CA ASP A 32 20.49 -5.04 -5.85
C ASP A 32 19.42 -6.14 -5.80
N ASP A 33 18.96 -6.55 -4.62
CA ASP A 33 18.08 -7.72 -4.50
C ASP A 33 16.65 -7.48 -5.01
N ILE A 34 16.18 -6.24 -4.90
CA ILE A 34 14.83 -5.86 -5.27
C ILE A 34 14.89 -4.56 -6.07
N ALA A 35 14.24 -4.58 -7.23
CA ALA A 35 14.12 -3.43 -8.10
C ALA A 35 12.66 -3.09 -8.38
N VAL A 36 12.36 -1.80 -8.43
CA VAL A 36 11.08 -1.27 -8.90
C VAL A 36 11.29 -0.59 -10.24
N GLU A 37 10.70 -1.15 -11.29
CA GLU A 37 10.72 -0.61 -12.64
C GLU A 37 9.50 0.29 -12.85
N LEU A 38 9.74 1.50 -13.31
CA LEU A 38 8.73 2.49 -13.65
C LEU A 38 8.79 2.72 -15.16
N THR A 39 7.70 2.45 -15.86
CA THR A 39 7.63 2.62 -17.32
C THR A 39 6.81 3.85 -17.65
N ASN A 40 7.38 4.74 -18.47
CA ASN A 40 6.70 5.95 -18.89
C ASN A 40 5.81 5.75 -20.12
N THR A 41 5.06 6.78 -20.51
CA THR A 41 4.18 6.74 -21.69
C THR A 41 4.91 6.54 -23.02
N ALA A 42 6.23 6.78 -23.05
CA ALA A 42 7.10 6.51 -24.20
C ALA A 42 7.73 5.10 -24.18
N GLY A 43 7.38 4.26 -23.17
CA GLY A 43 7.94 2.92 -23.01
C GLY A 43 9.35 2.88 -22.41
N GLN A 44 9.91 4.01 -21.96
CA GLN A 44 11.20 4.05 -21.30
C GLN A 44 11.07 3.58 -19.85
N VAL A 45 12.04 2.78 -19.40
CA VAL A 45 12.05 2.18 -18.07
C VAL A 45 13.08 2.88 -17.18
N SER A 46 12.65 3.33 -16.00
CA SER A 46 13.52 3.78 -14.91
C SER A 46 13.50 2.75 -13.80
N THR A 47 14.67 2.32 -13.33
CA THR A 47 14.78 1.31 -12.26
C THR A 47 15.20 1.97 -10.95
N LEU A 48 14.42 1.71 -9.90
CA LEU A 48 14.75 2.06 -8.52
C LEU A 48 15.32 0.82 -7.83
N ARG A 49 16.44 1.00 -7.12
CA ARG A 49 17.19 -0.05 -6.42
C ARG A 49 17.39 0.32 -4.95
N GLY A 50 17.98 -0.59 -4.18
CA GLY A 50 18.26 -0.37 -2.75
C GLY A 50 17.09 -0.69 -1.81
N PHE A 51 16.07 -1.39 -2.29
CA PHE A 51 15.02 -1.93 -1.41
C PHE A 51 15.55 -3.20 -0.75
N SER A 52 15.47 -3.26 0.59
CA SER A 52 15.86 -4.43 1.36
C SER A 52 14.65 -5.07 2.02
N THR A 53 14.82 -6.32 2.44
CA THR A 53 13.76 -7.16 3.02
C THR A 53 13.45 -6.81 4.48
N GLY A 54 14.23 -5.92 5.09
CA GLY A 54 14.21 -5.63 6.53
C GLY A 54 13.86 -4.20 6.92
N GLY A 55 13.37 -3.36 5.99
CA GLY A 55 13.03 -1.98 6.32
C GLY A 55 12.16 -1.30 5.27
N SER A 56 11.48 -0.23 5.69
CA SER A 56 10.74 0.67 4.81
C SER A 56 11.74 1.54 4.05
N VAL A 57 11.76 1.43 2.72
CA VAL A 57 12.62 2.27 1.87
C VAL A 57 11.74 3.11 0.96
N VAL A 58 11.94 4.43 1.03
CA VAL A 58 11.28 5.41 0.17
C VAL A 58 12.26 5.86 -0.91
N ALA A 59 11.92 5.61 -2.17
CA ALA A 59 12.72 6.03 -3.32
C ALA A 59 11.94 7.01 -4.21
N LYS A 60 12.66 7.96 -4.81
CA LYS A 60 12.11 8.90 -5.80
C LYS A 60 12.54 8.50 -7.21
N PRO A 61 11.62 8.49 -8.19
CA PRO A 61 11.97 8.35 -9.59
C PRO A 61 12.90 9.47 -10.06
N ASN A 62 13.83 9.14 -10.97
CA ASN A 62 14.60 10.16 -11.65
C ASN A 62 13.66 11.04 -12.50
N ALA A 63 13.82 12.36 -12.42
CA ALA A 63 12.96 13.34 -13.08
C ALA A 63 12.87 13.18 -14.61
N TYR A 64 13.86 12.52 -15.22
CA TYR A 64 13.91 12.26 -16.67
C TYR A 64 12.92 11.20 -17.17
N ALA A 65 12.19 10.53 -16.27
CA ALA A 65 11.25 9.49 -16.69
C ALA A 65 9.93 10.06 -17.27
N GLY A 66 9.64 11.36 -17.18
CA GLY A 66 8.39 11.92 -17.69
C GLY A 66 7.14 11.34 -16.98
N ALA A 67 6.04 11.18 -17.72
CA ALA A 67 4.80 10.65 -17.16
C ALA A 67 4.85 9.11 -17.05
N ILE A 68 4.87 8.59 -15.83
CA ILE A 68 4.83 7.16 -15.50
C ILE A 68 3.43 6.61 -15.75
N SER A 69 3.34 5.49 -16.46
CA SER A 69 2.07 4.82 -16.78
C SER A 69 1.96 3.41 -16.21
N GLN A 70 3.12 2.77 -15.94
CA GLN A 70 3.16 1.42 -15.38
C GLN A 70 4.25 1.26 -14.33
N VAL A 71 4.06 0.32 -13.41
CA VAL A 71 5.02 -0.08 -12.39
C VAL A 71 5.18 -1.60 -12.32
N ARG A 72 6.39 -2.08 -12.07
CA ARG A 72 6.69 -3.50 -11.87
C ARG A 72 7.69 -3.65 -10.73
N VAL A 73 7.55 -4.72 -9.94
CA VAL A 73 8.58 -5.18 -9.01
C VAL A 73 9.29 -6.38 -9.62
N SER A 74 10.61 -6.37 -9.58
CA SER A 74 11.47 -7.47 -10.04
C SER A 74 12.47 -7.84 -8.95
N PHE A 75 12.81 -9.13 -8.88
CA PHE A 75 13.79 -9.68 -7.95
C PHE A 75 15.02 -10.17 -8.72
N SER A 76 16.22 -9.94 -8.18
CA SER A 76 17.43 -10.59 -8.69
C SER A 76 17.33 -12.11 -8.48
N ASP A 77 18.06 -12.90 -9.27
CA ASP A 77 18.06 -14.36 -9.07
C ASP A 77 18.66 -14.74 -7.70
N SER A 78 19.65 -13.97 -7.23
CA SER A 78 20.18 -14.09 -5.87
C SER A 78 19.10 -13.88 -4.81
N ALA A 79 18.26 -12.86 -4.96
CA ALA A 79 17.16 -12.57 -4.04
C ALA A 79 16.10 -13.68 -4.05
N LYS A 80 15.76 -14.21 -5.24
CA LYS A 80 14.84 -15.35 -5.36
C LYS A 80 15.39 -16.59 -4.67
N GLN A 81 16.68 -16.86 -4.79
CA GLN A 81 17.33 -18.01 -4.16
C GLN A 81 17.44 -17.85 -2.63
N ALA A 82 17.81 -16.67 -2.16
CA ALA A 82 17.95 -16.38 -0.73
C ALA A 82 16.59 -16.28 -0.01
N TYR A 83 15.55 -15.80 -0.71
CA TYR A 83 14.25 -15.52 -0.13
C TYR A 83 13.08 -15.97 -1.03
N PRO A 84 12.93 -17.28 -1.27
CA PRO A 84 11.87 -17.81 -2.15
C PRO A 84 10.46 -17.45 -1.66
N GLN A 85 10.28 -17.22 -0.37
CA GLN A 85 9.01 -16.77 0.22
C GLN A 85 8.66 -15.30 -0.05
N LEU A 86 9.62 -14.45 -0.45
CA LEU A 86 9.36 -13.03 -0.68
C LEU A 86 8.70 -12.72 -2.02
N GLU A 87 8.97 -13.52 -3.05
CA GLU A 87 8.43 -13.28 -4.39
C GLU A 87 6.88 -13.23 -4.44
N PRO A 88 6.13 -14.11 -3.73
CA PRO A 88 4.69 -13.97 -3.65
C PRO A 88 4.29 -12.76 -2.81
N ASP A 89 4.98 -12.46 -1.70
CA ASP A 89 4.47 -11.61 -0.60
C ASP A 89 5.00 -10.18 -0.54
N PHE A 90 6.14 -9.88 -1.15
CA PHE A 90 6.77 -8.56 -1.07
C PHE A 90 5.99 -7.52 -1.88
N ARG A 91 5.71 -6.36 -1.27
CA ARG A 91 4.93 -5.30 -1.90
C ARG A 91 5.59 -3.94 -1.77
N CYS A 92 5.23 -3.11 -2.73
CA CYS A 92 5.51 -1.69 -2.76
C CYS A 92 4.20 -0.93 -2.89
N ALA A 93 4.17 0.29 -2.39
CA ALA A 93 3.11 1.26 -2.59
C ALA A 93 3.68 2.43 -3.39
N LEU A 94 2.87 2.94 -4.31
CA LEU A 94 3.19 4.16 -5.04
C LEU A 94 2.42 5.30 -4.36
N HIS A 95 3.10 6.40 -4.08
CA HIS A 95 2.51 7.58 -3.49
C HIS A 95 2.67 8.76 -4.43
N ARG A 96 1.60 9.52 -4.62
CA ARG A 96 1.63 10.83 -5.24
C ARG A 96 1.84 11.90 -4.17
N ILE A 97 2.81 12.77 -4.37
CA ILE A 97 3.08 13.95 -3.57
C ILE A 97 2.48 15.15 -4.28
N SER A 98 1.54 15.84 -3.62
CA SER A 98 0.94 17.07 -4.12
C SER A 98 0.67 18.01 -2.94
N ASN A 99 1.14 19.26 -3.04
CA ASN A 99 0.95 20.30 -2.02
C ASN A 99 1.33 19.83 -0.59
N GLY A 100 2.45 19.12 -0.46
CA GLY A 100 2.94 18.59 0.82
C GLY A 100 2.15 17.40 1.39
N SER A 101 1.11 16.93 0.70
CA SER A 101 0.34 15.74 1.06
C SER A 101 0.80 14.53 0.24
N SER A 102 0.85 13.36 0.88
CA SER A 102 1.13 12.07 0.23
C SER A 102 -0.17 11.26 0.13
N LYS A 103 -0.52 10.82 -1.08
CA LYS A 103 -1.70 9.99 -1.36
C LYS A 103 -1.29 8.69 -2.04
N ARG A 104 -1.88 7.56 -1.66
CA ARG A 104 -1.59 6.28 -2.32
C ARG A 104 -2.25 6.25 -3.71
N VAL A 105 -1.46 5.83 -4.70
CA VAL A 105 -1.90 5.66 -6.08
C VAL A 105 -2.54 4.28 -6.21
N VAL A 106 -3.73 4.23 -6.80
CA VAL A 106 -4.38 2.97 -7.14
C VAL A 106 -3.74 2.40 -8.40
N VAL A 107 -3.48 1.10 -8.40
CA VAL A 107 -2.86 0.38 -9.51
C VAL A 107 -3.71 -0.82 -9.91
N THR A 108 -3.68 -1.20 -11.19
CA THR A 108 -4.46 -2.32 -11.74
C THR A 108 -3.60 -3.30 -12.53
N ARG A 109 -3.93 -4.59 -12.46
CA ARG A 109 -3.32 -5.64 -13.27
C ARG A 109 -4.38 -6.68 -13.63
N GLY A 110 -4.80 -6.69 -14.90
CA GLY A 110 -5.99 -7.44 -15.30
C GLY A 110 -7.24 -6.88 -14.60
N SER A 111 -8.01 -7.75 -13.94
CA SER A 111 -9.17 -7.37 -13.12
C SER A 111 -8.81 -6.95 -11.69
N THR A 112 -7.57 -7.15 -11.26
CA THR A 112 -7.14 -6.83 -9.89
C THR A 112 -6.87 -5.33 -9.75
N THR A 113 -7.42 -4.71 -8.70
CA THR A 113 -7.18 -3.32 -8.31
C THR A 113 -6.60 -3.28 -6.89
N ASP A 114 -5.55 -2.48 -6.66
CA ASP A 114 -4.86 -2.43 -5.36
C ASP A 114 -4.17 -1.07 -5.13
N PHE A 115 -3.73 -0.81 -3.90
CA PHE A 115 -2.77 0.25 -3.57
C PHE A 115 -1.33 -0.26 -3.46
N ASN A 116 -1.19 -1.56 -3.25
CA ASN A 116 0.08 -2.23 -3.11
C ASN A 116 0.33 -3.07 -4.36
N PHE A 117 1.44 -2.85 -5.05
CA PHE A 117 1.87 -3.67 -6.18
C PHE A 117 3.02 -4.59 -5.76
N GLY A 118 3.11 -5.75 -6.40
CA GLY A 118 4.20 -6.69 -6.23
C GLY A 118 4.36 -7.56 -7.47
N HIS A 119 5.40 -8.38 -7.49
CA HIS A 119 5.58 -9.37 -8.55
C HIS A 119 4.44 -10.38 -8.50
N GLY A 120 4.25 -11.04 -7.35
CA GLY A 120 3.15 -11.99 -7.15
C GLY A 120 3.17 -13.15 -8.15
N GLY A 121 4.38 -13.56 -8.58
CA GLY A 121 4.60 -14.60 -9.59
C GLY A 121 4.13 -14.26 -11.01
N ASN A 122 3.67 -13.03 -11.25
CA ASN A 122 3.21 -12.60 -12.57
C ASN A 122 4.12 -11.46 -13.07
N PRO A 123 4.81 -11.64 -14.20
CA PRO A 123 5.76 -10.66 -14.72
C PRO A 123 5.08 -9.43 -15.34
N ASN A 124 3.75 -9.42 -15.47
CA ASN A 124 3.02 -8.29 -16.05
C ASN A 124 3.08 -7.07 -15.12
N ALA A 125 3.29 -5.91 -15.74
CA ALA A 125 3.29 -4.64 -15.04
C ALA A 125 1.88 -4.27 -14.54
N TRP A 126 1.85 -3.43 -13.53
CA TRP A 126 0.65 -2.79 -13.01
C TRP A 126 0.47 -1.44 -13.69
N ASN A 127 -0.75 -1.11 -14.10
CA ASN A 127 -1.11 0.18 -14.68
C ASN A 127 -1.59 1.13 -13.58
N LEU A 128 -1.38 2.43 -13.74
CA LEU A 128 -1.91 3.44 -12.81
C LEU A 128 -3.39 3.69 -13.09
N LYS A 129 -4.26 3.47 -12.10
CA LYS A 129 -5.69 3.81 -12.20
C LYS A 129 -5.83 5.32 -12.01
N GLY A 130 -6.37 6.01 -13.01
CA GLY A 130 -6.39 7.48 -13.11
C GLY A 130 -5.48 8.05 -14.20
N GLY A 131 -4.67 7.20 -14.84
CA GLY A 131 -3.79 7.59 -15.94
C GLY A 131 -2.36 7.94 -15.52
N PRO A 132 -1.53 8.40 -16.46
CA PRO A 132 -0.12 8.64 -16.20
C PRO A 132 0.14 9.78 -15.21
N LEU A 133 1.14 9.61 -14.33
CA LEU A 133 1.54 10.60 -13.32
C LEU A 133 2.99 11.05 -13.53
N GLN A 134 3.30 12.32 -13.29
CA GLN A 134 4.66 12.84 -13.45
C GLN A 134 5.61 12.16 -12.45
N ALA A 135 6.76 11.69 -12.93
CA ALA A 135 7.77 11.03 -12.11
C ALA A 135 8.20 11.86 -10.88
N THR A 136 8.26 13.18 -11.01
CA THR A 136 8.60 14.13 -9.93
C THR A 136 7.59 14.17 -8.80
N ASP A 137 6.34 13.78 -9.08
CA ASP A 137 5.24 13.76 -8.12
C ASP A 137 5.16 12.42 -7.38
N LEU A 138 6.08 11.48 -7.64
CA LEU A 138 5.95 10.12 -7.14
C LEU A 138 7.02 9.77 -6.11
N THR A 139 6.63 8.98 -5.12
CA THR A 139 7.54 8.22 -4.25
C THR A 139 7.11 6.77 -4.20
N VAL A 140 8.07 5.85 -4.21
CA VAL A 140 7.82 4.42 -4.04
C VAL A 140 8.27 4.02 -2.65
N THR A 141 7.37 3.38 -1.91
CA THR A 141 7.68 2.79 -0.60
C THR A 141 7.58 1.28 -0.72
N CYS A 142 8.66 0.55 -0.48
CA CYS A 142 8.57 -0.90 -0.30
C CYS A 142 8.88 -1.23 1.15
N ASP A 143 8.03 -2.04 1.75
CA ASP A 143 8.10 -2.33 3.18
C ASP A 143 7.64 -3.77 3.39
N PRO A 144 8.38 -4.61 4.13
CA PRO A 144 7.93 -5.96 4.48
C PRO A 144 6.60 -6.00 5.24
N VAL A 145 6.16 -4.90 5.89
CA VAL A 145 4.82 -4.80 6.48
C VAL A 145 3.72 -4.43 5.47
N LEU A 146 4.08 -3.93 4.27
CA LEU A 146 3.13 -3.82 3.17
C LEU A 146 2.83 -5.26 2.72
N ARG A 147 1.72 -5.77 3.24
CA ARG A 147 1.33 -7.15 2.99
C ARG A 147 0.67 -7.26 1.62
N LYS A 148 0.98 -8.37 0.95
CA LYS A 148 0.25 -8.85 -0.20
C LYS A 148 -1.26 -8.87 0.08
N THR A 149 -2.01 -8.18 -0.75
CA THR A 149 -3.40 -8.53 -1.07
C THR A 149 -3.32 -9.85 -1.81
N ASP A 150 -3.39 -10.94 -1.07
CA ASP A 150 -3.35 -12.24 -1.72
C ASP A 150 -4.80 -12.60 -2.01
N PRO A 151 -5.22 -12.68 -3.28
CA PRO A 151 -6.48 -13.36 -3.56
C PRO A 151 -6.45 -14.83 -3.07
N GLY A 152 -5.29 -15.38 -2.68
CA GLY A 152 -5.14 -16.68 -2.00
C GLY A 152 -4.94 -16.65 -0.48
N ARG A 153 -4.86 -15.48 0.17
CA ARG A 153 -4.89 -15.43 1.64
C ARG A 153 -6.34 -15.53 2.01
N THR A 154 -6.65 -16.70 2.51
CA THR A 154 -8.01 -17.13 2.69
C THR A 154 -8.77 -16.13 3.57
N ASN A 155 -8.20 -15.60 4.65
CA ASN A 155 -9.04 -14.98 5.70
C ASN A 155 -8.98 -13.44 5.79
N GLU A 156 -8.72 -12.70 4.71
CA GLU A 156 -8.65 -11.22 4.76
C GLU A 156 -9.96 -10.56 4.28
N ILE A 157 -10.36 -9.48 4.95
CA ILE A 157 -11.47 -8.61 4.51
C ILE A 157 -10.91 -7.22 4.29
N ARG A 158 -11.29 -6.59 3.18
CA ARG A 158 -10.81 -5.26 2.84
C ARG A 158 -11.92 -4.37 2.32
N VAL A 159 -11.88 -3.10 2.73
CA VAL A 159 -12.69 -2.05 2.11
C VAL A 159 -11.79 -1.00 1.49
N LEU A 160 -11.95 -0.78 0.18
CA LEU A 160 -11.34 0.32 -0.55
C LEU A 160 -12.37 1.45 -0.66
N LEU A 161 -11.95 2.68 -0.40
CA LEU A 161 -12.70 3.90 -0.65
C LEU A 161 -11.92 4.70 -1.69
N SER A 162 -12.60 5.22 -2.70
CA SER A 162 -11.93 6.01 -3.74
C SER A 162 -12.77 7.20 -4.22
N ASN A 163 -12.06 8.24 -4.62
CA ASN A 163 -12.55 9.40 -5.34
C ASN A 163 -11.54 9.67 -6.45
N ASP A 164 -11.73 9.04 -7.61
CA ASP A 164 -10.78 9.17 -8.71
C ASP A 164 -10.68 10.63 -9.20
N ALA A 165 -11.76 11.41 -9.09
CA ALA A 165 -11.78 12.82 -9.48
C ALA A 165 -10.91 13.73 -8.58
N GLN A 166 -10.78 13.40 -7.29
CA GLN A 166 -9.91 14.12 -6.35
C GLN A 166 -8.64 13.33 -6.02
N GLU A 167 -8.44 12.20 -6.69
CA GLU A 167 -7.39 11.22 -6.44
C GLU A 167 -7.25 10.87 -4.95
N SER A 168 -8.37 10.85 -4.23
CA SER A 168 -8.40 10.47 -2.81
C SER A 168 -8.77 9.00 -2.70
N SER A 169 -8.11 8.31 -1.78
CA SER A 169 -8.19 6.86 -1.73
C SER A 169 -7.82 6.36 -0.34
N ARG A 170 -8.53 5.36 0.17
CA ARG A 170 -8.31 4.79 1.51
C ARG A 170 -8.54 3.30 1.50
N GLN A 171 -7.70 2.56 2.21
CA GLN A 171 -7.86 1.12 2.42
C GLN A 171 -8.08 0.85 3.90
N LEU A 172 -9.06 0.01 4.19
CA LEU A 172 -9.33 -0.56 5.51
C LEU A 172 -9.07 -2.06 5.42
N ASP A 173 -8.10 -2.55 6.16
CA ASP A 173 -7.82 -3.98 6.27
C ASP A 173 -8.36 -4.49 7.60
N PHE A 174 -9.08 -5.61 7.55
CA PHE A 174 -9.61 -6.28 8.72
C PHE A 174 -9.06 -7.70 8.77
N SER A 175 -8.45 -8.08 9.90
CA SER A 175 -8.11 -9.49 10.11
C SER A 175 -9.40 -10.23 10.44
N ALA A 176 -9.80 -11.21 9.63
CA ALA A 176 -10.91 -12.09 10.01
C ALA A 176 -10.42 -13.06 11.10
N SER A 177 -10.45 -12.61 12.35
CA SER A 177 -10.54 -13.56 13.45
C SER A 177 -11.91 -14.23 13.38
N LYS A 178 -11.92 -15.57 13.41
CA LYS A 178 -13.10 -16.42 13.29
C LYS A 178 -14.24 -15.88 14.18
N GLY A 179 -15.38 -15.54 13.56
CA GLY A 179 -16.58 -15.09 14.29
C GLY A 179 -16.78 -13.57 14.39
N LEU A 180 -16.50 -12.81 13.32
CA LEU A 180 -16.70 -11.36 13.27
C LEU A 180 -18.15 -10.95 13.57
N VAL A 181 -18.36 -10.30 14.71
CA VAL A 181 -19.71 -9.91 15.14
C VAL A 181 -20.10 -8.54 14.60
N ASN A 182 -19.17 -7.58 14.48
CA ASN A 182 -19.34 -6.29 13.78
C ASN A 182 -17.96 -5.62 13.71
N LEU A 183 -17.49 -5.26 12.52
CA LEU A 183 -16.26 -4.48 12.35
C LEU A 183 -16.62 -3.05 12.03
N SER A 184 -16.15 -2.09 12.80
CA SER A 184 -16.40 -0.67 12.53
C SER A 184 -15.11 0.12 12.57
N VAL A 185 -14.80 0.84 11.50
CA VAL A 185 -13.55 1.60 11.38
C VAL A 185 -13.85 3.03 10.91
N PRO A 186 -13.33 4.05 11.62
CA PRO A 186 -13.46 5.43 11.19
C PRO A 186 -12.63 5.71 9.93
N THR A 187 -13.22 6.44 8.99
CA THR A 187 -12.63 6.71 7.67
C THR A 187 -12.14 8.14 7.52
N GLY A 188 -13.05 9.10 7.47
CA GLY A 188 -12.74 10.49 7.17
C GLY A 188 -12.37 10.67 5.69
N GLY A 189 -12.88 11.75 5.09
CA GLY A 189 -12.64 12.13 3.69
C GLY A 189 -13.84 11.90 2.78
N GLU A 190 -13.83 12.57 1.62
CA GLU A 190 -14.89 12.49 0.63
C GLU A 190 -14.57 11.47 -0.46
N PHE A 191 -15.49 10.52 -0.65
CA PHE A 191 -15.33 9.40 -1.59
C PHE A 191 -16.51 9.34 -2.56
N LEU A 192 -16.27 8.78 -3.75
CA LEU A 192 -17.30 8.50 -4.76
C LEU A 192 -17.64 7.02 -4.85
N GLN A 193 -16.75 6.17 -4.38
CA GLN A 193 -16.82 4.73 -4.56
C GLN A 193 -16.38 3.99 -3.30
N VAL A 194 -16.97 2.80 -3.11
CA VAL A 194 -16.59 1.84 -2.08
C VAL A 194 -16.49 0.44 -2.69
N GLU A 195 -15.47 -0.33 -2.34
CA GLU A 195 -15.29 -1.70 -2.81
C GLU A 195 -14.97 -2.59 -1.63
N LEU A 196 -15.75 -3.66 -1.45
CA LEU A 196 -15.44 -4.72 -0.49
C LEU A 196 -14.72 -5.82 -1.25
N ILE A 197 -13.62 -6.31 -0.69
CA ILE A 197 -12.90 -7.50 -1.17
C ILE A 197 -12.86 -8.50 -0.02
N VAL A 198 -13.35 -9.71 -0.27
CA VAL A 198 -13.39 -10.81 0.69
C VAL A 198 -12.48 -11.93 0.22
N GLY A 199 -11.44 -12.25 1.00
CA GLY A 199 -10.53 -13.34 0.71
C GLY A 199 -11.21 -14.71 0.79
N PRO A 200 -10.74 -15.74 0.04
CA PRO A 200 -11.49 -16.98 -0.24
C PRO A 200 -11.67 -17.98 0.92
N GLY A 201 -11.14 -17.73 2.09
CA GLY A 201 -11.49 -18.49 3.31
C GLY A 201 -11.83 -17.62 4.51
N VAL A 202 -12.22 -16.37 4.28
CA VAL A 202 -13.19 -15.73 5.14
C VAL A 202 -14.42 -16.63 5.12
N GLU A 203 -14.81 -17.12 6.28
CA GLU A 203 -15.90 -18.10 6.40
C GLU A 203 -17.21 -17.58 5.78
N ASN A 204 -17.49 -16.29 5.97
CA ASN A 204 -18.63 -15.63 5.35
C ASN A 204 -18.24 -14.90 4.06
N GLN A 205 -18.28 -15.61 2.92
CA GLN A 205 -18.08 -15.03 1.59
C GLN A 205 -19.18 -14.05 1.17
N SER A 206 -20.34 -14.10 1.83
CA SER A 206 -21.46 -13.19 1.61
C SER A 206 -21.42 -11.97 2.52
N LEU A 207 -20.29 -11.68 3.17
CA LEU A 207 -20.13 -10.53 4.04
C LEU A 207 -20.53 -9.25 3.31
N ARG A 208 -21.28 -8.40 4.02
CA ARG A 208 -21.66 -7.07 3.55
C ARG A 208 -21.13 -6.02 4.50
N CYS A 209 -20.92 -4.84 3.96
CA CYS A 209 -20.58 -3.64 4.71
C CYS A 209 -21.59 -2.53 4.41
N GLN A 210 -21.65 -1.54 5.30
CA GLN A 210 -22.46 -0.35 5.22
C GLN A 210 -21.55 0.86 5.43
N ALA A 211 -21.70 1.88 4.58
CA ALA A 211 -21.02 3.16 4.72
C ALA A 211 -21.93 4.17 5.42
N VAL A 212 -21.37 4.96 6.32
CA VAL A 212 -22.09 5.96 7.12
C VAL A 212 -21.43 7.33 6.98
N SER A 213 -22.25 8.35 6.77
CA SER A 213 -21.92 9.77 6.62
C SER A 213 -22.82 10.58 7.55
N ASN A 214 -22.26 11.35 8.47
CA ASN A 214 -22.99 12.18 9.44
C ASN A 214 -24.10 11.40 10.18
N GLY A 215 -23.80 10.14 10.55
CA GLY A 215 -24.76 9.25 11.21
C GLY A 215 -25.83 8.64 10.30
N GLN A 216 -25.86 8.99 9.01
CA GLN A 216 -26.80 8.46 8.03
C GLN A 216 -26.15 7.42 7.13
N VAL A 217 -26.93 6.43 6.71
CA VAL A 217 -26.49 5.38 5.79
C VAL A 217 -26.34 5.94 4.38
N VAL A 218 -25.17 5.72 3.78
CA VAL A 218 -24.88 6.10 2.40
C VAL A 218 -25.52 5.09 1.45
N ARG A 219 -26.27 5.60 0.46
CA ARG A 219 -26.89 4.78 -0.59
C ARG A 219 -25.90 4.50 -1.71
N LEU A 220 -25.90 3.27 -2.21
CA LEU A 220 -24.91 2.78 -3.18
C LEU A 220 -25.58 2.13 -4.40
N ASN A 221 -24.93 2.25 -5.54
CA ASN A 221 -25.33 1.67 -6.82
C ASN A 221 -24.22 0.74 -7.36
N ARG A 222 -24.61 -0.39 -7.96
CA ARG A 222 -23.72 -1.25 -8.77
C ARG A 222 -24.51 -2.07 -9.79
N GLY A 223 -24.34 -1.77 -11.07
CA GLY A 223 -25.14 -2.40 -12.13
C GLY A 223 -26.64 -2.19 -11.89
N ALA A 224 -27.42 -3.26 -11.93
CA ALA A 224 -28.86 -3.22 -11.67
C ALA A 224 -29.23 -3.02 -10.18
N ASN A 225 -28.27 -3.09 -9.25
CA ASN A 225 -28.51 -2.87 -7.84
C ASN A 225 -28.46 -1.38 -7.53
N LEU A 226 -29.62 -0.75 -7.38
CA LEU A 226 -29.74 0.69 -7.09
C LEU A 226 -30.15 0.95 -5.64
N ASN A 227 -29.69 2.06 -5.08
CA ASN A 227 -30.05 2.61 -3.77
C ASN A 227 -29.90 1.63 -2.59
N LYS A 228 -28.88 0.77 -2.64
CA LYS A 228 -28.60 -0.21 -1.60
C LYS A 228 -27.96 0.45 -0.38
N GLU A 229 -28.31 -0.03 0.81
CA GLU A 229 -27.75 0.40 2.10
C GLU A 229 -26.48 -0.34 2.47
N THR A 230 -26.28 -1.48 1.83
CA THR A 230 -25.19 -2.42 2.07
C THR A 230 -24.50 -2.71 0.75
N PHE A 231 -23.20 -2.99 0.82
CA PHE A 231 -22.39 -3.38 -0.32
C PHE A 231 -21.64 -4.67 0.00
N GLY A 232 -21.57 -5.56 -0.98
CA GLY A 232 -20.83 -6.81 -0.90
C GLY A 232 -19.73 -6.83 -1.95
N ASP A 233 -18.77 -7.74 -1.80
CA ASP A 233 -17.75 -7.99 -2.83
C ASP A 233 -18.43 -8.48 -4.10
N GLY A 234 -18.92 -9.73 -4.12
CA GLY A 234 -19.61 -10.30 -5.27
C GLY A 234 -18.80 -10.27 -6.57
N GLY A 235 -17.48 -10.03 -6.54
CA GLY A 235 -16.56 -10.11 -7.67
C GLY A 235 -16.80 -9.10 -8.80
N ASN A 236 -17.65 -8.09 -8.58
CA ASN A 236 -18.09 -7.15 -9.62
C ASN A 236 -17.48 -5.74 -9.46
N GLY A 237 -16.43 -5.62 -8.65
CA GLY A 237 -15.72 -4.36 -8.41
C GLY A 237 -16.50 -3.36 -7.54
N ALA A 238 -16.08 -2.10 -7.62
CA ALA A 238 -16.58 -1.01 -6.78
C ALA A 238 -18.08 -0.69 -6.95
N TRP A 239 -18.68 -0.25 -5.85
CA TRP A 239 -19.98 0.40 -5.77
C TRP A 239 -19.81 1.91 -5.86
N THR A 240 -20.74 2.60 -6.49
CA THR A 240 -20.77 4.06 -6.57
C THR A 240 -21.76 4.64 -5.58
N ILE A 241 -21.48 5.82 -5.04
CA ILE A 241 -22.45 6.55 -4.23
C ILE A 241 -23.63 6.98 -5.10
N ALA A 242 -24.85 6.70 -4.63
CA ALA A 242 -26.06 6.82 -5.45
C ALA A 242 -26.37 8.26 -5.89
N SER A 243 -25.93 9.25 -5.11
CA SER A 243 -26.05 10.67 -5.50
C SER A 243 -25.14 11.05 -6.67
N GLY A 244 -24.13 10.24 -6.98
CA GLY A 244 -23.06 10.56 -7.93
C GLY A 244 -22.09 11.63 -7.45
N MET A 245 -22.23 12.12 -6.22
CA MET A 245 -21.39 13.16 -5.63
C MET A 245 -20.47 12.60 -4.56
N ALA A 246 -19.29 13.21 -4.44
CA ALA A 246 -18.33 12.85 -3.40
C ALA A 246 -18.99 13.08 -2.03
N THR A 247 -18.92 12.10 -1.15
CA THR A 247 -19.61 12.11 0.15
C THR A 247 -18.60 11.79 1.25
N SER A 248 -18.65 12.54 2.36
CA SER A 248 -17.84 12.24 3.54
C SER A 248 -18.24 10.87 4.07
N ILE A 249 -17.33 9.90 4.06
CA ILE A 249 -17.57 8.63 4.74
C ILE A 249 -16.85 8.72 6.07
N ASP A 250 -17.60 8.68 7.15
CA ASP A 250 -17.05 8.80 8.50
C ASP A 250 -16.76 7.44 9.10
N LYS A 251 -17.54 6.43 8.70
CA LYS A 251 -17.48 5.08 9.26
C LYS A 251 -17.91 4.03 8.26
N ILE A 252 -17.17 2.93 8.22
CA ILE A 252 -17.59 1.69 7.56
C ILE A 252 -17.89 0.65 8.62
N THR A 253 -19.03 -0.04 8.49
CA THR A 253 -19.38 -1.17 9.35
C THR A 253 -19.58 -2.42 8.52
N CYS A 254 -18.96 -3.55 8.86
CA CYS A 254 -19.17 -4.84 8.21
C CYS A 254 -19.80 -5.82 9.21
N SER A 255 -20.88 -6.48 8.79
CA SER A 255 -21.67 -7.35 9.67
C SER A 255 -22.20 -8.56 8.89
N PRO A 256 -22.20 -9.77 9.49
CA PRO A 256 -22.85 -10.93 8.88
C PRO A 256 -24.38 -10.79 8.83
N ASN A 257 -24.98 -9.88 9.60
CA ASN A 257 -26.43 -9.66 9.65
C ASN A 257 -26.95 -8.71 8.56
N PHE A 258 -26.05 -8.12 7.78
CA PHE A 258 -26.42 -7.25 6.65
C PHE A 258 -26.79 -8.10 5.43
N VAL A 259 -27.90 -7.75 4.80
CA VAL A 259 -28.47 -8.41 3.60
C VAL A 259 -28.19 -7.64 2.32
#